data_AF-X0SIZ7-F1
#
_entry.id   AF-X0SIZ7-F1
#
_cell.length_a   1.000
_cell.length_b   1.000
_cell.length_c   1.000
_cell.angle_alpha   90.00
_cell.angle_beta   90.00
_cell.angle_gamma   90.00
#
_symmetry.space_group_name_H-M   'P 1'
#
loop_
_entity.id
_entity.type
_entity.pdbx_description
1 polymer ?
#
loop_
_entity_poly.entity_id
_entity_poly.type
_entity_poly.pdbx_seq_one_letter_code
_entity_poly.pdbx_strand_id
1 'polypeptide(L)'
;MKQIKQKVDLVVKKNRIEIKIEKVKGSEDLPLPISTSEFSSGVDLLSAEVSETVLHPGKIKLISTGIKIMIPKGYEGQIRPRSGLALKRGITILNTPGTIDSDYRGIVKVILINLGEEEF
;
A
#
# COMPACT_ATOMS: atom_id res chain seq x y z
N MET A 1 19.39 38.35 26.64
CA MET A 1 19.91 37.01 26.26
C MET A 1 19.73 36.84 24.75
N LYS A 2 20.82 36.75 23.96
CA LYS A 2 20.75 36.56 22.51
C LYS A 2 20.48 35.08 22.20
N GLN A 3 19.33 34.76 21.61
CA GLN A 3 19.06 33.43 21.06
C GLN A 3 19.98 33.18 19.87
N ILE A 4 20.90 32.23 20.00
CA ILE A 4 21.69 31.70 18.89
C ILE A 4 20.79 30.70 18.15
N LYS A 5 20.21 31.11 17.02
CA LYS A 5 19.59 30.17 16.07
C LYS A 5 20.69 29.52 15.24
N GLN A 6 21.16 28.35 15.67
CA GLN A 6 22.06 27.54 14.87
C GLN A 6 21.24 26.89 13.75
N LYS A 7 21.37 27.39 12.52
CA LYS A 7 20.84 26.75 11.32
C LYS A 7 21.79 25.60 11.00
N VAL A 8 21.35 24.37 11.24
CA VAL A 8 22.07 23.17 10.77
C VAL A 8 21.60 22.94 9.33
N ASP A 9 22.47 23.22 8.36
CA ASP A 9 22.24 22.83 6.98
C ASP A 9 22.44 21.30 6.89
N LEU A 10 21.37 20.55 7.13
CA LEU A 10 21.33 19.13 6.83
C LEU A 10 21.38 18.97 5.32
N VAL A 11 22.51 18.50 4.80
CA VAL A 11 22.63 18.06 3.40
C VAL A 11 21.72 16.85 3.22
N VAL A 12 20.48 17.07 2.79
CA VAL A 12 19.55 16.00 2.43
C VAL A 12 20.00 15.42 1.09
N LYS A 13 20.85 14.38 1.11
CA LYS A 13 21.07 13.55 -0.07
C LYS A 13 19.73 12.93 -0.45
N LYS A 14 19.25 13.21 -1.66
CA LYS A 14 18.01 12.66 -2.21
C LYS A 14 18.22 11.18 -2.55
N ASN A 15 18.13 10.30 -1.54
CA ASN A 15 18.21 8.86 -1.74
C ASN A 15 16.91 8.39 -2.40
N ARG A 16 16.93 8.25 -3.73
CA ARG A 16 15.86 7.57 -4.47
C ARG A 16 16.05 6.07 -4.36
N ILE A 17 14.99 5.37 -3.99
CA ILE A 17 14.93 3.90 -4.00
C ILE A 17 14.12 3.52 -5.23
N GLU A 18 14.71 2.70 -6.11
CA GLU A 18 14.00 2.17 -7.28
C GLU A 18 13.29 0.87 -6.90
N ILE A 19 12.00 0.80 -7.20
CA ILE A 19 11.18 -0.39 -7.00
C ILE A 19 10.68 -0.85 -8.36
N LYS A 20 10.93 -2.12 -8.71
CA LYS A 20 10.42 -2.69 -9.97
C LYS A 20 9.03 -3.27 -9.73
N ILE A 21 8.10 -2.96 -10.62
CA ILE A 21 6.72 -3.44 -10.59
C ILE A 21 6.43 -4.14 -11.92
N GLU A 22 5.89 -5.35 -11.85
CA GLU A 22 5.41 -6.13 -12.99
C GLU A 22 3.89 -6.29 -12.86
N LYS A 23 3.13 -5.90 -13.89
CA LYS A 23 1.71 -6.24 -13.97
C LYS A 23 1.56 -7.68 -14.45
N VAL A 24 0.69 -8.45 -13.82
CA VAL A 24 0.37 -9.81 -14.28
C VAL A 24 -0.63 -9.77 -15.43
N LYS A 25 -0.68 -10.88 -16.18
CA LYS A 25 -1.63 -11.05 -17.27
C LYS A 25 -3.07 -10.88 -16.79
N GLY A 26 -3.84 -10.03 -17.47
CA GLY A 26 -5.23 -9.70 -17.11
C GLY A 26 -5.37 -8.51 -16.16
N SER A 27 -4.30 -7.76 -15.89
CA SER A 27 -4.31 -6.54 -15.06
C SER A 27 -3.62 -5.37 -15.77
N GLU A 28 -3.42 -5.47 -17.08
CA GLU A 28 -2.67 -4.49 -17.89
C GLU A 28 -3.35 -3.11 -17.94
N ASP A 29 -4.67 -3.09 -17.81
CA ASP A 29 -5.55 -1.92 -17.80
C ASP A 29 -5.45 -1.09 -16.51
N LEU A 30 -5.09 -1.70 -15.38
CA LEU A 30 -4.94 -0.99 -14.11
C LEU A 30 -3.71 -0.08 -14.12
N PRO A 31 -3.78 1.19 -13.69
CA PRO A 31 -2.59 2.03 -13.56
C PRO A 31 -1.61 1.47 -12.53
N LEU A 32 -0.32 1.78 -12.71
CA LEU A 32 0.66 1.47 -11.68
C LEU A 32 0.40 2.30 -10.41
N PRO A 33 0.74 1.79 -9.21
CA PRO A 33 0.67 2.58 -7.99
C PRO A 33 1.61 3.78 -8.08
N ILE A 34 1.04 4.99 -8.04
CA ILE A 34 1.79 6.26 -8.14
C ILE A 34 1.43 7.12 -6.94
N SER A 35 2.42 7.83 -6.40
CA SER A 35 2.20 8.79 -5.32
C SER A 35 1.29 9.94 -5.78
N THR A 36 0.29 10.26 -4.96
CA THR A 36 -0.68 11.33 -5.27
C THR A 36 -0.13 12.72 -5.00
N SER A 37 0.96 12.85 -4.23
CA SER A 37 1.68 14.10 -3.99
C SER A 37 3.17 13.85 -3.71
N GLU A 38 3.99 14.91 -3.81
CA GLU A 38 5.44 14.85 -3.54
C GLU A 38 5.76 14.36 -2.12
N PHE A 39 4.89 14.63 -1.15
CA PHE A 39 5.09 14.31 0.26
C PHE A 39 4.32 13.07 0.71
N SER A 40 3.71 12.33 -0.22
CA SER A 40 2.99 11.10 0.11
C SER A 40 3.94 10.03 0.62
N SER A 41 3.66 9.46 1.80
CA SER A 41 4.46 8.39 2.39
C SER A 41 4.14 7.00 1.85
N GLY A 42 3.10 6.88 1.02
CA GLY A 42 2.67 5.62 0.41
C GLY A 42 1.92 5.87 -0.88
N VAL A 43 1.56 4.77 -1.54
CA VAL A 43 0.78 4.74 -2.78
C VAL A 43 -0.45 3.88 -2.57
N ASP A 44 -1.56 4.26 -3.20
CA ASP A 44 -2.77 3.43 -3.17
C ASP A 44 -2.57 2.20 -4.07
N LEU A 45 -3.01 1.03 -3.59
CA LEU A 45 -3.07 -0.20 -4.37
C LEU A 45 -4.50 -0.40 -4.87
N LEU A 46 -4.64 -0.83 -6.12
CA LEU A 46 -5.93 -1.13 -6.74
C LEU A 46 -6.24 -2.62 -6.66
N SER A 47 -7.54 -2.93 -6.62
CA SER A 47 -8.03 -4.29 -6.77
C SER A 47 -7.93 -4.71 -8.24
N ALA A 48 -7.50 -5.95 -8.47
CA ALA A 48 -7.46 -6.60 -9.77
C ALA A 48 -8.46 -7.76 -9.89
N GLU A 49 -9.50 -7.78 -9.06
CA GLU A 49 -10.60 -8.74 -9.20
C GLU A 49 -11.37 -8.44 -10.49
N VAL A 50 -11.60 -9.49 -11.31
CA VAL A 50 -12.22 -9.38 -12.65
C VAL A 50 -13.70 -9.01 -12.58
N SER A 51 -14.37 -9.40 -11.51
CA SER A 51 -15.78 -9.14 -11.28
C SER A 51 -15.99 -8.40 -9.97
N GLU A 52 -17.16 -7.78 -9.84
CA GLU A 52 -17.63 -7.23 -8.58
C GLU A 52 -17.48 -8.26 -7.45
N THR A 53 -16.98 -7.77 -6.33
CA THR A 53 -16.68 -8.55 -5.15
C THR A 53 -17.32 -7.87 -3.98
N VAL A 54 -18.32 -8.53 -3.39
CA VAL A 54 -18.97 -8.08 -2.16
C VAL A 54 -18.27 -8.71 -0.95
N LEU A 55 -18.00 -7.89 0.06
CA LEU A 55 -17.45 -8.32 1.35
C LEU A 55 -18.47 -8.06 2.46
N HIS A 56 -19.17 -9.10 2.90
CA HIS A 56 -20.15 -8.99 3.99
C HIS A 56 -19.48 -8.70 5.36
N PRO A 57 -20.22 -8.11 6.31
CA PRO A 57 -19.78 -7.92 7.69
C PRO A 57 -19.16 -9.16 8.34
N GLY A 58 -18.05 -8.98 9.04
CA GLY A 58 -17.29 -10.03 9.71
C GLY A 58 -16.55 -10.99 8.79
N LYS A 59 -16.60 -10.81 7.46
CA LYS A 59 -15.91 -11.66 6.50
C LYS A 59 -14.53 -11.14 6.14
N ILE A 60 -13.67 -12.08 5.80
CA ILE A 60 -12.30 -11.87 5.36
C ILE A 60 -12.22 -12.30 3.89
N LYS A 61 -11.55 -11.50 3.05
CA LYS A 61 -11.26 -11.89 1.67
C LYS A 61 -9.85 -11.49 1.27
N LEU A 62 -9.19 -12.38 0.55
CA LEU A 62 -7.90 -12.13 -0.08
C LEU A 62 -8.12 -11.48 -1.44
N ILE A 63 -7.69 -10.23 -1.60
CA ILE A 63 -7.86 -9.44 -2.82
C ILE A 63 -6.54 -9.34 -3.56
N SER A 64 -6.55 -9.65 -4.86
CA SER A 64 -5.38 -9.49 -5.73
C SER A 64 -5.16 -8.03 -6.12
N THR A 65 -3.91 -7.58 -6.19
CA THR A 65 -3.57 -6.27 -6.77
C THR A 65 -3.11 -6.34 -8.21
N GLY A 66 -2.95 -7.55 -8.77
CA GLY A 66 -2.52 -7.75 -10.15
C GLY A 66 -1.08 -7.33 -10.41
N ILE A 67 -0.28 -7.05 -9.37
CA ILE A 67 1.11 -6.65 -9.51
C ILE A 67 2.05 -7.51 -8.67
N LYS A 68 3.26 -7.72 -9.17
CA LYS A 68 4.41 -8.21 -8.41
C LYS A 68 5.34 -7.04 -8.16
N ILE A 69 5.97 -7.02 -6.98
CA ILE A 69 6.89 -5.96 -6.59
C ILE A 69 8.22 -6.60 -6.21
N MET A 70 9.31 -6.01 -6.68
CA MET A 70 10.67 -6.37 -6.27
C MET A 70 11.23 -5.26 -5.38
N ILE A 71 11.16 -5.47 -4.08
CA ILE A 71 11.74 -4.56 -3.08
C ILE A 71 13.27 -4.78 -3.03
N PRO A 72 14.09 -3.72 -3.06
CA PRO A 72 15.55 -3.85 -2.93
C PRO A 72 15.97 -4.43 -1.58
N LYS A 73 17.11 -5.13 -1.53
CA LYS A 73 17.68 -5.64 -0.29
C LYS A 73 17.88 -4.51 0.73
N GLY A 74 17.58 -4.78 2.00
CA GLY A 74 17.66 -3.80 3.09
C GLY A 74 16.40 -2.95 3.28
N TYR A 75 15.35 -3.21 2.51
CA TYR A 75 14.05 -2.56 2.62
C TYR A 75 12.93 -3.60 2.69
N GLU A 76 11.77 -3.17 3.17
CA GLU A 76 10.51 -3.89 3.11
C GLU A 76 9.42 -2.97 2.53
N GLY A 77 8.41 -3.57 1.91
CA GLY A 77 7.14 -2.89 1.66
C GLY A 77 6.18 -3.11 2.83
N GLN A 78 5.33 -2.12 3.10
CA GLN A 78 4.25 -2.27 4.09
C GLN A 78 2.90 -1.94 3.47
N ILE A 79 1.95 -2.85 3.59
CA ILE A 79 0.55 -2.64 3.23
C ILE A 79 -0.19 -2.16 4.47
N ARG A 80 -0.80 -0.97 4.39
CA ARG A 80 -1.52 -0.32 5.49
C ARG A 80 -2.93 0.09 5.08
N PRO A 81 -3.91 0.16 6.01
CA PRO A 81 -5.28 0.53 5.69
C PRO A 81 -5.38 1.98 5.20
N ARG A 82 -6.34 2.23 4.29
CA ARG A 82 -6.76 3.60 3.99
C ARG A 82 -7.65 4.10 5.12
N SER A 83 -7.22 5.15 5.82
CA SER A 83 -7.94 5.68 6.99
C SER A 83 -9.40 6.03 6.70
N GLY A 84 -9.70 6.54 5.49
CA GLY A 84 -11.06 6.85 5.06
C GLY A 84 -11.98 5.63 4.97
N LEU A 85 -11.46 4.48 4.49
CA LEU A 85 -12.24 3.23 4.42
C LEU A 85 -12.43 2.62 5.81
N ALA A 86 -11.39 2.68 6.65
CA ALA A 86 -11.45 2.20 8.03
C ALA A 86 -12.51 2.98 8.84
N LEU A 87 -12.46 4.31 8.80
CA LEU A 87 -13.37 5.16 9.57
C LEU A 87 -14.81 5.11 9.06
N LYS A 88 -15.02 5.15 7.74
CA LYS A 88 -16.37 5.31 7.16
C LYS A 88 -17.09 4.00 6.90
N ARG A 89 -16.36 2.89 6.71
CA ARG A 89 -16.92 1.60 6.26
C ARG A 89 -16.46 0.41 7.10
N GLY A 90 -15.60 0.62 8.11
CA GLY A 90 -15.05 -0.49 8.91
C GLY A 90 -14.13 -1.42 8.12
N ILE A 91 -13.63 -1.00 6.96
CA ILE A 91 -12.76 -1.82 6.11
C ILE A 91 -11.30 -1.61 6.51
N THR A 92 -10.64 -2.69 6.87
CA THR A 92 -9.22 -2.67 7.22
C THR A 92 -8.49 -3.89 6.66
N ILE A 93 -7.18 -3.90 6.85
CA ILE A 93 -6.31 -5.01 6.48
C ILE A 93 -6.06 -5.84 7.73
N LEU A 94 -6.43 -7.12 7.69
CA LEU A 94 -6.41 -8.00 8.86
C LEU A 94 -5.00 -8.16 9.44
N ASN A 95 -3.99 -8.24 8.57
CA ASN A 95 -2.59 -8.42 8.95
C ASN A 95 -1.78 -7.12 8.93
N THR A 96 -2.42 -5.96 9.13
CA THR A 96 -1.70 -4.68 9.08
C THR A 96 -0.68 -4.49 10.22
N PRO A 97 0.51 -3.91 9.95
CA PRO A 97 1.07 -3.67 8.61
C PRO A 97 1.46 -5.00 7.95
N GLY A 98 0.99 -5.21 6.71
CA GLY A 98 1.34 -6.40 5.94
C GLY A 98 2.73 -6.24 5.32
N THR A 99 3.68 -7.08 5.70
CA THR A 99 5.07 -7.01 5.21
C THR A 99 5.23 -7.63 3.83
N ILE A 100 5.96 -6.94 2.95
CA ILE A 100 6.46 -7.46 1.67
C ILE A 100 7.99 -7.49 1.74
N ASP A 101 8.54 -8.68 1.91
CA ASP A 101 9.99 -8.89 2.00
C ASP A 101 10.72 -8.65 0.66
N SER A 102 12.01 -8.32 0.74
CA SER A 102 12.86 -8.09 -0.44
C SER A 102 13.06 -9.31 -1.35
N ASP A 103 12.77 -10.52 -0.86
CA ASP A 103 12.82 -11.78 -1.62
C ASP A 103 11.44 -12.26 -2.09
N TYR A 104 10.35 -11.58 -1.71
CA TYR A 104 9.01 -11.91 -2.19
C TYR A 104 8.87 -11.60 -3.69
N ARG A 105 8.40 -12.58 -4.48
CA ARG A 105 8.18 -12.45 -5.93
C ARG A 105 6.77 -12.84 -6.37
N GLY A 106 5.89 -13.14 -5.42
CA GLY A 106 4.50 -13.45 -5.70
C GLY A 106 3.70 -12.21 -6.10
N ILE A 107 2.45 -12.45 -6.50
CA ILE A 107 1.47 -11.37 -6.67
C ILE A 107 1.20 -10.75 -5.30
N VAL A 108 1.26 -9.43 -5.20
CA VAL A 108 0.88 -8.74 -3.97
C VAL A 108 -0.62 -8.93 -3.77
N LYS A 109 -1.01 -9.40 -2.59
CA LYS A 109 -2.41 -9.61 -2.23
C LYS A 109 -2.68 -8.97 -0.88
N VAL A 110 -3.92 -8.53 -0.67
CA VAL A 110 -4.35 -7.81 0.52
C VAL A 110 -5.44 -8.62 1.22
N ILE A 111 -5.26 -8.87 2.52
CA ILE A 111 -6.25 -9.57 3.34
C ILE A 111 -7.20 -8.52 3.91
N LEU A 112 -8.30 -8.24 3.22
CA LEU A 112 -9.33 -7.33 3.71
C LEU A 112 -10.24 -8.03 4.71
N ILE A 113 -10.64 -7.30 5.74
CA ILE A 113 -11.70 -7.68 6.66
C ILE A 113 -12.71 -6.54 6.74
N ASN A 114 -14.00 -6.89 6.72
CA ASN A 114 -15.09 -5.96 6.98
C ASN A 114 -15.50 -6.04 8.45
N LEU A 115 -15.14 -5.02 9.23
CA LEU A 115 -15.55 -4.84 10.62
C LEU A 115 -16.75 -3.87 10.75
N GLY A 116 -17.27 -3.38 9.62
CA GLY A 116 -18.48 -2.56 9.58
C GLY A 116 -19.74 -3.41 9.65
N GLU A 117 -20.89 -2.72 9.62
CA GLU A 117 -22.22 -3.34 9.73
C GLU A 117 -22.91 -3.53 8.37
N GLU A 118 -22.39 -2.91 7.32
CA GLU A 118 -22.92 -2.97 5.96
C GLU A 118 -22.02 -3.78 5.02
N GLU A 119 -22.58 -4.24 3.90
CA GLU A 119 -21.82 -4.81 2.80
C GLU A 119 -20.89 -3.74 2.18
N PHE A 120 -19.72 -4.19 1.72
CA PHE A 120 -18.72 -3.37 1.05
C PHE A 120 -18.37 -3.94 -0.32
#